data_AF-A0A1Q4XDQ6-F1
#
_entry.id   AF-A0A1Q4XDQ6-F1
#
_cell.length_a   1.000
_cell.length_b   1.000
_cell.length_c   1.000
_cell.angle_alpha   90.00
_cell.angle_beta   90.00
_cell.angle_gamma   90.00
#
_symmetry.space_group_name_H-M   'P 1'
#
loop_
_entity.id
_entity.type
_entity.pdbx_description
1 polymer ?
#
loop_
_entity_poly.entity_id
_entity_poly.type
_entity_poly.pdbx_seq_one_letter_code
_entity_poly.pdbx_strand_id
1 'polypeptide(L)'
;METGTLTVALVALAVVALAGGTAIAARSLLLPALRTTRLRKHFGTEYDHAVRDHGDTSAAERDLSARLRRRQDVELRELTPQEREAHAEAWDEVQQVFVDDPARAVRDARALVGTVMADLGYPDPPPDEGFERRLRDLSADHPAAVAGVRRAQGTEEPAEPERSRTEHLRGVLVAHRGLVEALLGEPRSAARRREKEPEGER
;
A
#
# COMPACT_ATOMS: atom_id res chain seq x y z
N MET A 1 4.72 36.12 56.41
CA MET A 1 3.88 35.68 55.26
C MET A 1 4.69 35.23 54.05
N GLU A 2 6.01 35.45 54.01
CA GLU A 2 6.89 35.05 52.89
C GLU A 2 7.19 33.54 52.80
N THR A 3 7.15 32.81 53.92
CA THR A 3 7.46 31.37 53.94
C THR A 3 6.35 30.50 53.34
N GLY A 4 5.09 30.91 53.51
CA GLY A 4 3.93 30.21 52.97
C GLY A 4 3.76 30.39 51.46
N THR A 5 4.09 31.57 50.93
CA THR A 5 4.07 31.83 49.48
C THR A 5 5.19 31.06 48.77
N LEU A 6 6.38 30.98 49.38
CA LEU A 6 7.50 30.18 48.85
C LEU A 6 7.21 28.68 48.82
N THR A 7 6.60 28.13 49.87
CA THR A 7 6.21 26.70 49.87
C THR A 7 5.13 26.39 48.85
N VAL A 8 4.10 27.23 48.72
CA VAL A 8 3.04 27.06 47.71
C VAL A 8 3.61 27.14 46.29
N ALA A 9 4.52 28.07 46.02
CA ALA A 9 5.17 28.19 44.71
C ALA A 9 6.02 26.96 44.35
N LEU A 10 6.78 26.42 45.31
CA LEU A 10 7.59 25.21 45.10
C LEU A 10 6.73 23.97 44.84
N VAL A 11 5.65 23.79 45.59
CA VAL A 11 4.72 22.67 45.39
C VAL A 11 4.03 22.77 44.03
N ALA A 12 3.58 23.96 43.64
CA ALA A 12 2.97 24.18 42.32
C ALA A 12 3.96 23.84 41.18
N LEU A 13 5.22 24.27 41.29
CA LEU A 13 6.25 23.97 40.30
C LEU A 13 6.55 22.46 40.20
N ALA A 14 6.63 21.76 41.34
CA ALA A 14 6.85 20.32 41.37
C ALA A 14 5.70 19.54 40.73
N VAL A 15 4.45 19.95 40.96
CA VAL A 15 3.26 19.35 40.32
C VAL A 15 3.28 19.57 38.82
N VAL A 16 3.61 20.79 38.35
CA VAL A 16 3.72 21.08 36.91
C VAL A 16 4.85 20.28 36.26
N ALA A 17 5.99 20.14 36.93
CA ALA A 17 7.11 19.32 36.44
C ALA A 17 6.75 17.83 36.37
N LEU A 18 6.05 17.28 37.37
CA LEU A 18 5.57 15.90 37.35
C LEU A 18 4.50 15.68 36.27
N ALA A 19 3.54 16.60 36.13
CA ALA A 19 2.49 16.53 35.12
C ALA A 19 3.05 16.66 33.70
N GLY A 20 4.01 17.57 33.50
CA GLY A 20 4.73 17.71 32.23
C GLY A 20 5.59 16.48 31.90
N GLY A 21 6.33 15.95 32.88
CA GLY A 21 7.15 14.75 32.71
C GLY A 21 6.34 13.50 32.40
N THR A 22 5.20 13.31 33.07
CA THR A 22 4.28 12.20 32.80
C THR A 22 3.62 12.30 31.42
N ALA A 23 3.23 13.50 30.98
CA ALA A 23 2.68 13.70 29.65
C ALA A 23 3.72 13.42 28.53
N ILE A 24 4.97 13.86 28.71
CA ILE A 24 6.07 13.59 27.75
C ILE A 24 6.42 12.10 27.74
N ALA A 25 6.52 11.46 28.91
CA ALA A 25 6.80 10.03 29.01
C ALA A 25 5.69 9.18 28.39
N ALA A 26 4.43 9.48 28.69
CA ALA A 26 3.27 8.82 28.08
C ALA A 26 3.26 9.01 26.56
N ARG A 27 3.57 10.21 26.07
CA ARG A 27 3.66 10.50 24.63
C ARG A 27 4.78 9.71 23.94
N SER A 28 5.93 9.56 24.60
CA SER A 28 7.08 8.80 24.08
C SER A 28 6.81 7.29 24.02
N LEU A 29 5.97 6.76 24.90
CA LEU A 29 5.65 5.33 24.98
C LEU A 29 4.43 4.94 24.13
N LEU A 30 3.36 5.74 24.12
CA LEU A 30 2.10 5.37 23.46
C LEU A 30 2.05 5.74 21.96
N LEU A 31 2.63 6.87 21.54
CA LEU A 31 2.55 7.28 20.13
C LEU A 31 3.20 6.29 19.14
N PRO A 32 4.38 5.70 19.44
CA PRO A 32 4.97 4.70 18.56
C PRO A 32 4.07 3.48 18.41
N ALA A 33 3.58 2.92 19.52
CA ALA A 33 2.73 1.73 19.52
C ALA A 33 1.43 1.93 18.70
N LEU A 34 0.80 3.11 18.82
CA LEU A 34 -0.39 3.45 18.05
C LEU A 34 -0.10 3.57 16.55
N ARG A 35 1.05 4.17 16.18
CA ARG A 35 1.49 4.27 14.78
C ARG A 35 1.76 2.88 14.19
N THR A 36 2.51 2.05 14.89
CA THR A 36 2.79 0.66 14.49
C THR A 36 1.50 -0.10 14.24
N THR A 37 0.55 -0.03 15.18
CA THR A 37 -0.74 -0.72 15.06
C THR A 37 -1.52 -0.25 13.83
N ARG A 38 -1.54 1.06 13.55
CA ARG A 38 -2.21 1.62 12.37
C ARG A 38 -1.55 1.17 11.07
N LEU A 39 -0.22 1.23 10.99
CA LEU A 39 0.53 0.81 9.81
C LEU A 39 0.35 -0.69 9.56
N ARG A 40 0.46 -1.53 10.60
CA ARG A 40 0.24 -2.97 10.50
C ARG A 40 -1.20 -3.31 10.09
N LYS A 41 -2.19 -2.58 10.62
CA LYS A 41 -3.60 -2.74 10.23
C LYS A 41 -3.83 -2.38 8.75
N HIS A 42 -3.20 -1.32 8.26
CA HIS A 42 -3.34 -0.84 6.88
C HIS A 42 -2.61 -1.75 5.88
N PHE A 43 -1.32 -1.96 6.10
CA PHE A 43 -0.44 -2.68 5.17
C PHE A 43 -0.53 -4.21 5.32
N GLY A 44 -0.99 -4.73 6.46
CA GLY A 44 -1.05 -6.17 6.71
C GLY A 44 0.32 -6.83 6.51
N THR A 45 0.38 -7.84 5.64
CA THR A 45 1.63 -8.55 5.31
C THR A 45 2.69 -7.68 4.64
N GLU A 46 2.30 -6.56 4.01
CA GLU A 46 3.27 -5.59 3.47
C GLU A 46 4.06 -4.88 4.58
N TYR A 47 3.51 -4.80 5.80
CA TYR A 47 4.27 -4.34 6.96
C TYR A 47 5.43 -5.28 7.24
N ASP A 48 5.15 -6.59 7.33
CA ASP A 48 6.17 -7.59 7.63
C ASP A 48 7.18 -7.72 6.48
N HIS A 49 6.76 -7.50 5.22
CA HIS A 49 7.69 -7.37 4.10
C HIS A 49 8.61 -6.16 4.26
N ALA A 50 8.07 -4.97 4.56
CA ALA A 50 8.88 -3.77 4.74
C ALA A 50 9.88 -3.93 5.89
N VAL A 51 9.49 -4.55 7.01
CA VAL A 51 10.41 -4.82 8.12
C VAL A 51 11.56 -5.75 7.69
N ARG A 52 11.28 -6.78 6.88
CA ARG A 52 12.32 -7.67 6.34
C ARG A 52 13.23 -6.96 5.35
N ASP A 53 12.68 -6.15 4.45
CA ASP A 53 13.41 -5.40 3.42
C ASP A 53 14.36 -4.36 4.04
N HIS A 54 13.91 -3.64 5.08
CA HIS A 54 14.72 -2.60 5.73
C HIS A 54 15.60 -3.13 6.86
N GLY A 55 15.34 -4.32 7.39
CA GLY A 55 16.05 -4.92 8.53
C GLY A 55 15.84 -4.21 9.88
N ASP A 56 15.12 -3.09 9.88
CA ASP A 56 14.80 -2.29 11.07
C ASP A 56 13.33 -1.84 11.02
N THR A 57 12.64 -2.00 12.15
CA THR A 57 11.23 -1.62 12.27
C THR A 57 11.04 -0.11 12.14
N SER A 58 11.95 0.70 12.68
CA SER A 58 11.83 2.16 12.61
C SER A 58 11.98 2.67 11.16
N ALA A 59 12.95 2.13 10.42
CA ALA A 59 13.15 2.42 9.00
C ALA A 59 11.95 1.99 8.15
N ALA A 60 11.43 0.77 8.35
CA ALA A 60 10.24 0.29 7.66
C ALA A 60 9.02 1.19 7.92
N GLU A 61 8.76 1.57 9.16
CA GLU A 61 7.63 2.44 9.49
C GLU A 61 7.76 3.85 8.93
N ARG A 62 8.99 4.39 8.83
CA ARG A 62 9.26 5.66 8.14
C ARG A 62 8.92 5.54 6.66
N ASP A 63 9.39 4.50 5.98
CA ASP A 63 9.08 4.26 4.56
C ASP A 63 7.58 4.08 4.32
N LEU A 64 6.92 3.20 5.06
CA LEU A 64 5.46 2.99 4.96
C LEU A 64 4.66 4.26 5.19
N SER A 65 5.07 5.08 6.16
CA SER A 65 4.42 6.38 6.40
C SER A 65 4.70 7.37 5.27
N ALA A 66 5.88 7.34 4.67
CA ALA A 66 6.20 8.19 3.52
C ALA A 66 5.38 7.79 2.29
N ARG A 67 5.14 6.50 2.05
CA ARG A 67 4.24 6.02 0.99
C ARG A 67 2.82 6.58 1.15
N LEU A 68 2.26 6.49 2.36
CA LEU A 68 0.93 7.05 2.65
C LEU A 68 0.87 8.57 2.46
N ARG A 69 1.91 9.30 2.84
CA ARG A 69 2.00 10.75 2.62
C ARG A 69 2.04 11.09 1.13
N ARG A 70 2.93 10.46 0.36
CA ARG A 70 3.01 10.66 -1.09
C ARG A 70 1.67 10.37 -1.77
N ARG A 71 0.96 9.32 -1.33
CA ARG A 71 -0.38 9.03 -1.83
C ARG A 71 -1.39 10.14 -1.49
N GLN A 72 -1.34 10.72 -0.30
CA GLN A 72 -2.23 11.83 0.08
C GLN A 72 -1.98 13.10 -0.75
N ASP A 73 -0.75 13.30 -1.22
CA ASP A 73 -0.35 14.44 -2.05
C ASP A 73 -0.68 14.25 -3.55
N VAL A 74 -1.13 13.06 -3.96
CA VAL A 74 -1.49 12.73 -5.34
C VAL A 74 -3.00 12.57 -5.43
N GLU A 75 -3.65 13.25 -6.36
CA GLU A 75 -5.06 13.01 -6.69
C GLU A 75 -5.13 12.00 -7.84
N LEU A 76 -5.69 10.82 -7.57
CA LEU A 76 -5.89 9.79 -8.60
C LEU A 76 -7.23 10.02 -9.28
N ARG A 77 -7.28 9.78 -10.60
CA ARG A 77 -8.52 9.85 -11.35
C ARG A 77 -9.28 8.53 -11.30
N GLU A 78 -10.58 8.61 -11.48
CA GLU A 78 -11.40 7.43 -11.77
C GLU A 78 -11.29 7.08 -13.25
N LEU A 79 -11.17 5.79 -13.58
CA LEU A 79 -11.29 5.31 -14.95
C LEU A 79 -12.75 5.39 -15.41
N THR A 80 -12.97 5.70 -16.67
CA THR A 80 -14.27 5.54 -17.34
C THR A 80 -14.59 4.04 -17.51
N PRO A 81 -15.87 3.67 -17.70
CA PRO A 81 -16.24 2.29 -18.04
C PRO A 81 -15.48 1.77 -19.28
N GLN A 82 -15.30 2.61 -20.30
CA GLN A 82 -14.62 2.27 -21.54
C GLN A 82 -13.12 2.02 -21.32
N GLU A 83 -12.44 2.83 -20.50
CA GLU A 83 -11.04 2.59 -20.15
C GLU A 83 -10.87 1.29 -19.34
N ARG A 84 -11.79 1.01 -18.40
CA ARG A 84 -11.78 -0.26 -17.67
C ARG A 84 -11.92 -1.46 -18.60
N GLU A 85 -12.85 -1.37 -19.55
CA GLU A 85 -13.08 -2.42 -20.56
C GLU A 85 -11.83 -2.61 -21.42
N ALA A 86 -11.23 -1.54 -21.94
CA ALA A 86 -10.00 -1.60 -22.72
C ALA A 86 -8.83 -2.25 -21.96
N HIS A 87 -8.68 -1.96 -20.66
CA HIS A 87 -7.66 -2.62 -19.84
C HIS A 87 -7.98 -4.09 -19.55
N ALA A 88 -9.25 -4.44 -19.41
CA ALA A 88 -9.67 -5.84 -19.25
C ALA A 88 -9.40 -6.64 -20.53
N GLU A 89 -9.66 -6.07 -21.71
CA GLU A 89 -9.31 -6.66 -23.01
C GLU A 89 -7.80 -6.82 -23.15
N ALA A 90 -7.01 -5.80 -22.79
CA ALA A 90 -5.55 -5.89 -22.78
C ALA A 90 -5.05 -6.99 -21.83
N TRP A 91 -5.71 -7.19 -20.70
CA TRP A 91 -5.40 -8.30 -19.79
C TRP A 91 -5.69 -9.67 -20.43
N ASP A 92 -6.77 -9.80 -21.19
CA ASP A 92 -7.10 -11.02 -21.90
C ASP A 92 -6.06 -11.35 -22.99
N GLU A 93 -5.56 -10.34 -23.72
CA GLU A 93 -4.45 -10.52 -24.66
C GLU A 93 -3.18 -11.06 -23.97
N VAL A 94 -2.83 -10.53 -22.79
CA VAL A 94 -1.71 -11.02 -21.99
C VAL A 94 -1.90 -12.49 -21.61
N GLN A 95 -3.11 -12.90 -21.24
CA GLN A 95 -3.40 -14.31 -20.93
C GLN A 95 -3.26 -15.21 -22.15
N GLN A 96 -3.64 -14.77 -23.35
CA GLN A 96 -3.46 -15.57 -24.58
C GLN A 96 -1.97 -15.80 -24.87
N VAL A 97 -1.13 -14.77 -24.70
CA VAL A 97 0.33 -14.89 -24.88
C VAL A 97 0.94 -15.93 -23.95
N PHE A 98 0.37 -16.17 -22.77
CA PHE A 98 0.90 -17.12 -21.79
C PHE A 98 0.94 -18.56 -22.33
N VAL A 99 0.05 -18.93 -23.24
CA VAL A 99 0.00 -20.29 -23.81
C VAL A 99 1.27 -20.60 -24.59
N ASP A 100 1.76 -19.62 -25.34
CA ASP A 100 2.92 -19.78 -26.23
C ASP A 100 4.23 -19.28 -25.58
N ASP A 101 4.18 -18.18 -24.82
CA ASP A 101 5.32 -17.58 -24.14
C ASP A 101 4.94 -17.08 -22.72
N PRO A 102 5.01 -17.97 -21.72
CA PRO A 102 4.73 -17.64 -20.32
C PRO A 102 5.58 -16.49 -19.77
N ALA A 103 6.85 -16.41 -20.18
CA ALA A 103 7.79 -15.41 -19.67
C ALA A 103 7.46 -14.02 -20.24
N ARG A 104 7.09 -13.94 -21.52
CA ARG A 104 6.59 -12.72 -22.14
C ARG A 104 5.28 -12.27 -21.53
N ALA A 105 4.32 -13.17 -21.30
CA ALA A 105 3.06 -12.81 -20.66
C ALA A 105 3.27 -12.14 -19.28
N VAL A 106 4.20 -12.64 -18.47
CA VAL A 106 4.53 -11.98 -17.18
C VAL A 106 5.16 -10.59 -17.38
N ARG A 107 5.98 -10.39 -18.42
CA ARG A 107 6.52 -9.05 -18.75
C ARG A 107 5.41 -8.11 -19.22
N ASP A 108 4.52 -8.58 -20.07
CA ASP A 108 3.41 -7.82 -20.62
C ASP A 108 2.40 -7.46 -19.50
N ALA A 109 2.16 -8.36 -18.55
CA ALA A 109 1.38 -8.08 -17.33
C ALA A 109 1.98 -6.93 -16.50
N ARG A 110 3.32 -6.89 -16.34
CA ARG A 110 4.01 -5.80 -15.61
C ARG A 110 3.93 -4.47 -16.36
N ALA A 111 3.95 -4.52 -17.69
CA ALA A 111 3.75 -3.34 -18.53
C ALA A 111 2.31 -2.81 -18.39
N LEU A 112 1.31 -3.70 -18.45
CA LEU A 112 -0.10 -3.34 -18.29
C LEU A 112 -0.38 -2.70 -16.92
N VAL A 113 0.19 -3.22 -15.82
CA VAL A 113 0.10 -2.54 -14.51
C VAL A 113 0.62 -1.11 -14.59
N GLY A 114 1.73 -0.88 -15.29
CA GLY A 114 2.28 0.46 -15.52
C GLY A 114 1.33 1.36 -16.31
N THR A 115 0.73 0.85 -17.39
CA THR A 115 -0.27 1.58 -18.18
C THR A 115 -1.49 1.95 -17.34
N VAL A 116 -2.07 1.01 -16.61
CA VAL A 116 -3.24 1.25 -15.74
C VAL A 116 -2.90 2.27 -14.64
N MET A 117 -1.68 2.20 -14.07
CA MET A 117 -1.21 3.18 -13.09
C MET A 117 -1.11 4.59 -13.68
N ALA A 118 -0.50 4.73 -14.86
CA ALA A 118 -0.37 6.01 -15.55
C ALA A 118 -1.76 6.60 -15.85
N ASP A 119 -2.68 5.74 -16.32
CA ASP A 119 -4.06 6.12 -16.54
C ASP A 119 -4.73 6.54 -15.23
N LEU A 120 -4.61 5.81 -14.12
CA LEU A 120 -5.14 6.26 -12.82
C LEU A 120 -4.49 7.56 -12.27
N GLY A 121 -3.41 8.05 -12.88
CA GLY A 121 -2.72 9.27 -12.46
C GLY A 121 -1.65 9.04 -11.40
N TYR A 122 -1.16 7.81 -11.24
CA TYR A 122 0.00 7.55 -10.39
C TYR A 122 1.24 8.22 -11.00
N PRO A 123 2.14 8.78 -10.17
CA PRO A 123 3.41 9.30 -10.66
C PRO A 123 4.24 8.18 -11.29
N ASP A 124 4.80 8.44 -12.46
CA ASP A 124 5.76 7.51 -13.05
C ASP A 124 7.00 7.40 -12.15
N PRO A 125 7.44 6.18 -11.82
CA PRO A 125 8.70 6.01 -11.12
C PRO A 125 9.87 6.41 -12.04
N PRO A 126 11.01 6.84 -11.47
CA PRO A 126 12.22 7.03 -12.26
C PRO A 126 12.57 5.76 -13.05
N PRO A 127 13.11 5.89 -14.28
CA PRO A 127 13.31 4.76 -15.21
C PRO A 127 14.24 3.68 -14.65
N ASP A 128 15.10 4.03 -13.70
CA ASP A 128 16.08 3.18 -13.02
C ASP A 128 15.53 2.41 -11.81
N GLU A 129 14.36 2.77 -11.29
CA GLU A 129 13.79 2.13 -10.09
C GLU A 129 12.90 0.91 -10.37
N GLY A 130 12.45 0.75 -11.61
CA GLY A 130 11.77 -0.45 -12.10
C GLY A 130 10.42 -0.76 -11.43
N PHE A 131 10.01 -2.03 -11.52
CA PHE A 131 8.67 -2.48 -11.08
C PHE A 131 8.51 -2.54 -9.56
N GLU A 132 9.60 -2.77 -8.81
CA GLU A 132 9.54 -2.82 -7.36
C GLU A 132 9.08 -1.50 -6.76
N ARG A 133 9.54 -0.38 -7.33
CA ARG A 133 9.07 0.94 -6.92
C ARG A 133 7.56 1.11 -7.14
N ARG A 134 7.01 0.64 -8.27
CA ARG A 134 5.56 0.65 -8.52
C ARG A 134 4.80 -0.13 -7.44
N LEU A 135 5.27 -1.32 -7.08
CA LEU A 135 4.69 -2.10 -6.00
C LEU A 135 4.74 -1.36 -4.65
N ARG A 136 5.82 -0.63 -4.37
CA ARG A 136 5.91 0.19 -3.15
C ARG A 136 4.85 1.29 -3.13
N ASP A 137 4.68 2.02 -4.22
CA ASP A 137 3.69 3.10 -4.28
C ASP A 137 2.25 2.52 -4.27
N LEU A 138 1.98 1.46 -5.02
CA LEU A 138 0.70 0.73 -5.02
C LEU A 138 0.32 0.15 -3.66
N SER A 139 1.30 -0.24 -2.82
CA SER A 139 1.02 -0.80 -1.50
C SER A 139 0.28 0.17 -0.57
N ALA A 140 0.31 1.47 -0.86
CA ALA A 140 -0.44 2.46 -0.11
C ALA A 140 -1.96 2.30 -0.30
N ASP A 141 -2.42 1.97 -1.51
CA ASP A 141 -3.84 1.82 -1.83
C ASP A 141 -4.30 0.36 -1.88
N HIS A 142 -3.42 -0.54 -2.34
CA HIS A 142 -3.74 -1.95 -2.61
C HIS A 142 -2.76 -2.93 -1.92
N PRO A 143 -2.57 -2.84 -0.58
CA PRO A 143 -1.55 -3.62 0.13
C PRO A 143 -1.74 -5.13 -0.02
N ALA A 144 -2.98 -5.62 -0.02
CA ALA A 144 -3.27 -7.04 -0.17
C ALA A 144 -2.91 -7.59 -1.56
N ALA A 145 -3.18 -6.81 -2.62
CA ALA A 145 -2.87 -7.22 -4.00
C ALA A 145 -1.35 -7.22 -4.24
N VAL A 146 -0.65 -6.20 -3.75
CA VAL A 146 0.83 -6.15 -3.79
C VAL A 146 1.44 -7.33 -3.04
N ALA A 147 0.93 -7.67 -1.86
CA ALA A 147 1.40 -8.85 -1.13
C ALA A 147 1.17 -10.16 -1.90
N GLY A 148 0.10 -10.24 -2.69
CA GLY A 148 -0.14 -11.31 -3.67
C GLY A 148 1.02 -11.46 -4.64
N VAL A 149 1.37 -10.37 -5.33
CA VAL A 149 2.48 -10.32 -6.30
C VAL A 149 3.81 -10.69 -5.65
N ARG A 150 4.14 -10.08 -4.51
CA ARG A 150 5.39 -10.35 -3.80
C ARG A 150 5.52 -11.80 -3.35
N ARG A 151 4.42 -12.41 -2.89
CA ARG A 151 4.42 -13.84 -2.50
C ARG A 151 4.67 -14.75 -3.70
N ALA A 152 4.04 -14.45 -4.83
CA ALA A 152 4.24 -15.23 -6.05
C ALA A 152 5.69 -15.11 -6.55
N GLN A 153 6.28 -13.91 -6.52
CA GLN A 153 7.67 -13.67 -6.93
C GLN A 153 8.71 -14.20 -5.94
N GLY A 154 8.40 -14.20 -4.64
CA GLY A 154 9.28 -14.73 -3.60
C GLY A 154 9.27 -16.25 -3.49
N THR A 155 8.40 -16.93 -4.25
CA THR A 155 8.49 -18.38 -4.42
C THR A 155 9.70 -18.65 -5.31
N GLU A 156 10.66 -19.44 -4.84
CA GLU A 156 11.85 -19.77 -5.63
C GLU A 156 11.46 -20.35 -6.99
N GLU A 157 12.11 -19.87 -8.05
CA GLU A 157 11.94 -20.44 -9.38
C GLU A 157 12.40 -21.90 -9.31
N PRO A 158 11.55 -22.87 -9.69
CA PRO A 158 11.90 -24.28 -9.61
C PRO A 158 13.17 -24.56 -10.42
N ALA A 159 14.12 -25.26 -9.82
CA ALA A 159 15.44 -25.55 -10.39
C ALA A 159 15.42 -26.64 -11.51
N GLU A 160 14.42 -26.65 -12.39
CA GLU A 160 13.98 -27.72 -13.34
C GLU A 160 12.83 -28.57 -12.75
N PRO A 161 11.73 -28.93 -13.47
CA PRO A 161 11.51 -29.08 -14.92
C PRO A 161 10.67 -27.96 -15.58
N GLU A 162 10.62 -27.92 -16.93
CA GLU A 162 9.83 -26.94 -17.71
C GLU A 162 8.38 -26.76 -17.24
N ARG A 163 7.68 -27.87 -16.91
CA ARG A 163 6.31 -27.81 -16.39
C ARG A 163 6.23 -27.02 -15.09
N SER A 164 7.12 -27.27 -14.13
CA SER A 164 7.11 -26.55 -12.84
C SER A 164 7.44 -25.07 -13.01
N ARG A 165 8.31 -24.73 -13.97
CA ARG A 165 8.59 -23.33 -14.34
C ARG A 165 7.34 -22.62 -14.88
N THR A 166 6.62 -23.27 -15.80
CA THR A 166 5.36 -22.74 -16.34
C THR A 166 4.29 -22.61 -15.25
N GLU A 167 4.18 -23.57 -14.33
CA GLU A 167 3.28 -23.48 -13.17
C GLU A 167 3.63 -22.30 -12.25
N HIS A 168 4.92 -22.07 -11.99
CA HIS A 168 5.38 -20.90 -11.23
C HIS A 168 4.99 -19.60 -11.93
N LEU A 169 5.27 -19.48 -13.23
CA LEU A 169 4.90 -18.30 -14.03
C LEU A 169 3.38 -18.10 -14.09
N ARG A 170 2.60 -19.17 -14.09
CA ARG A 170 1.12 -19.09 -13.97
C ARG A 170 0.73 -18.47 -12.64
N GLY A 171 1.34 -18.89 -11.54
CA GLY A 171 1.12 -18.29 -10.22
C GLY A 171 1.46 -16.80 -10.19
N VAL A 172 2.59 -16.41 -10.79
CA VAL A 172 2.98 -15.00 -10.94
C VAL A 172 1.97 -14.22 -11.78
N LEU A 173 1.50 -14.78 -12.90
CA LEU A 173 0.51 -14.14 -13.76
C LEU A 173 -0.83 -13.94 -13.03
N VAL A 174 -1.31 -14.96 -12.30
CA VAL A 174 -2.53 -14.86 -11.48
C VAL A 174 -2.39 -13.78 -10.40
N ALA A 175 -1.21 -13.64 -9.79
CA ALA A 175 -0.99 -12.57 -8.82
C ALA A 175 -1.04 -11.18 -9.47
N HIS A 176 -0.52 -11.02 -10.68
CA HIS A 176 -0.65 -9.77 -11.44
C HIS A 176 -2.11 -9.49 -11.84
N ARG A 177 -2.89 -10.53 -12.16
CA ARG A 177 -4.33 -10.41 -12.42
C ARG A 177 -5.04 -9.74 -11.26
N GLY A 178 -4.84 -10.27 -10.05
CA GLY A 178 -5.46 -9.72 -8.84
C GLY A 178 -5.03 -8.27 -8.57
N LEU A 179 -3.83 -7.88 -8.99
CA LEU A 179 -3.37 -6.48 -8.92
C LEU A 179 -4.06 -5.60 -9.96
N VAL A 180 -4.19 -6.05 -11.21
CA VAL A 180 -4.91 -5.32 -12.26
C VAL A 180 -6.38 -5.16 -11.89
N GLU A 181 -7.05 -6.23 -11.45
CA GLU A 181 -8.45 -6.18 -10.99
C GLU A 181 -8.63 -5.20 -9.82
N ALA A 182 -7.68 -5.18 -8.87
CA ALA A 182 -7.70 -4.21 -7.77
C ALA A 182 -7.57 -2.75 -8.25
N LEU A 183 -6.78 -2.50 -9.31
CA LEU A 183 -6.58 -1.17 -9.89
C LEU A 183 -7.75 -0.71 -10.74
N LEU A 184 -8.34 -1.60 -11.54
CA LEU A 184 -9.55 -1.29 -12.30
C LEU A 184 -10.74 -1.04 -11.37
N GLY A 185 -10.66 -1.54 -10.13
CA GLY A 185 -11.69 -1.40 -9.12
C GLY A 185 -12.81 -2.42 -9.37
N GLU A 186 -13.07 -3.24 -8.35
CA GLU A 186 -14.29 -4.04 -8.32
C GLU A 186 -15.53 -3.11 -8.36
N PRO A 187 -16.65 -3.49 -9.02
CA PRO A 187 -17.91 -2.75 -9.06
C PRO A 187 -18.57 -2.42 -7.70
N ARG A 188 -17.88 -2.58 -6.56
CA ARG A 188 -18.46 -2.54 -5.22
C ARG A 188 -18.56 -1.17 -4.56
N SER A 189 -18.07 -0.09 -5.19
CA SER A 189 -18.08 1.26 -4.60
C SER A 189 -19.06 2.24 -5.25
N ALA A 190 -19.55 1.96 -6.46
CA ALA A 190 -20.57 2.78 -7.12
C ALA A 190 -21.96 2.65 -6.44
N ALA A 191 -22.23 1.52 -5.77
CA ALA A 191 -23.48 1.31 -5.04
C ALA A 191 -23.58 2.14 -3.75
N ARG A 192 -22.45 2.47 -3.10
CA ARG A 192 -22.43 3.27 -1.85
C ARG A 192 -22.52 4.78 -2.07
N ARG A 193 -22.21 5.27 -3.27
CA ARG A 193 -22.30 6.70 -3.62
C ARG A 193 -23.72 7.11 -4.02
N ARG A 194 -24.54 6.19 -4.56
CA ARG A 194 -25.96 6.44 -4.88
C ARG A 194 -26.91 6.42 -3.68
N GLU A 195 -26.48 5.89 -2.54
CA GLU A 195 -27.30 5.85 -1.30
C GLU A 195 -27.12 7.10 -0.42
N LYS A 196 -26.30 8.08 -0.86
CA LYS A 196 -26.04 9.33 -0.12
C LYS A 196 -26.45 10.60 -0.87
N GLU A 197 -27.44 10.51 -1.74
CA GLU A 197 -28.15 11.69 -2.22
C GLU A 197 -29.46 11.77 -1.45
N PRO A 198 -29.58 12.63 -0.41
CA PRO A 198 -30.87 12.87 0.20
C PRO A 198 -31.75 13.53 -0.85
N GLU A 199 -32.81 12.82 -1.21
CA GLU A 199 -33.93 13.30 -1.99
C GLU A 199 -34.38 14.64 -1.38
N GLY A 200 -34.11 15.74 -2.09
CA GLY A 200 -34.48 17.08 -1.67
C GLY A 200 -35.99 17.16 -1.46
N GLU A 201 -36.38 17.44 -0.21
CA GLU A 201 -37.74 17.80 0.17
C GLU A 201 -38.27 18.89 -0.78
N ARG A 202 -39.43 18.62 -1.39
CA ARG A 202 -40.33 19.64 -1.94
C ARG A 202 -41.43 19.91 -0.93
#